data_AF-A0A1G2ZT16-F1
#
_entry.id   AF-A0A1G2ZT16-F1
#
_cell.length_a   1.000
_cell.length_b   1.000
_cell.length_c   1.000
_cell.angle_alpha   90.00
_cell.angle_beta   90.00
_cell.angle_gamma   90.00
#
_symmetry.space_group_name_H-M   'P 1'
#
loop_
_entity.id
_entity.type
_entity.pdbx_description
1 polymer ?
#
loop_
_entity_poly.entity_id
_entity_poly.type
_entity_poly.pdbx_seq_one_letter_code
_entity_poly.pdbx_strand_id
1 'polypeptide(L)'
;MTDECWSLRFIFNDALALHGSVINNKSAPLPVGKEVREEVERFLRRLGYRLVVRELRHPGQAKLGEKLALSMKWQNVGSAPCYKPYRLAYRLGIEGRGNDGWYPLSTLRLVE
;
A
#
# COMPACT_ATOMS: atom_id res chain seq x y z
N MET A 1 -18.72 -24.51 -13.92
CA MET A 1 -17.46 -24.83 -13.23
C MET A 1 -16.70 -25.74 -14.17
N THR A 2 -15.45 -25.43 -14.48
CA THR A 2 -14.61 -26.27 -15.32
C THR A 2 -14.48 -27.67 -14.70
N ASP A 3 -14.37 -28.71 -15.53
CA ASP A 3 -14.22 -30.12 -15.09
C ASP A 3 -12.93 -30.37 -14.29
N GLU A 4 -12.01 -29.40 -14.28
CA GLU A 4 -10.77 -29.44 -13.51
C GLU A 4 -10.95 -28.85 -12.09
N CYS A 5 -10.76 -29.69 -11.07
CA CYS A 5 -10.81 -29.31 -9.65
C CYS A 5 -9.55 -28.56 -9.17
N TRP A 6 -9.30 -27.35 -9.70
CA TRP A 6 -8.22 -26.50 -9.19
C TRP A 6 -8.62 -25.81 -7.88
N SER A 7 -7.72 -25.86 -6.88
CA SER A 7 -7.93 -25.12 -5.63
C SER A 7 -7.84 -23.59 -5.86
N LEU A 8 -8.57 -22.80 -5.07
CA LEU A 8 -8.44 -21.34 -5.06
C LEU A 8 -6.98 -20.89 -4.84
N ARG A 9 -6.25 -21.63 -4.00
CA ARG A 9 -4.84 -21.38 -3.71
C ARG A 9 -3.99 -21.41 -4.97
N PHE A 10 -4.20 -22.43 -5.80
CA PHE A 10 -3.50 -22.62 -7.06
C PHE A 10 -3.82 -21.47 -8.03
N ILE A 11 -5.11 -21.21 -8.26
CA ILE A 11 -5.59 -20.16 -9.18
C ILE A 11 -5.00 -18.80 -8.79
N PHE A 12 -5.05 -18.44 -7.51
CA PHE A 12 -4.51 -17.17 -7.02
C PHE A 12 -2.99 -17.09 -7.07
N ASN A 13 -2.27 -18.18 -6.81
CA ASN A 13 -0.81 -18.17 -6.94
C ASN A 13 -0.38 -17.99 -8.40
N ASP A 14 -1.07 -18.62 -9.34
CA ASP A 14 -0.80 -18.47 -10.77
C ASP A 14 -1.07 -17.02 -11.23
N ALA A 15 -2.22 -16.46 -10.83
CA ALA A 15 -2.53 -15.05 -11.10
C ALA A 15 -1.50 -14.08 -10.49
N LEU A 16 -0.95 -14.37 -9.31
CA LEU A 16 0.12 -13.57 -8.71
C LEU A 16 1.43 -13.68 -9.50
N ALA A 17 1.80 -14.88 -9.95
CA ALA A 17 2.98 -15.13 -10.76
C ALA A 17 2.90 -14.42 -12.12
N LEU A 18 1.69 -14.32 -12.69
CA LEU A 18 1.40 -13.58 -13.91
C LEU A 18 1.17 -12.07 -13.68
N HIS A 19 1.44 -11.56 -12.49
CA HIS A 19 1.32 -10.14 -12.13
C HIS A 19 -0.09 -9.56 -12.36
N GLY A 20 -1.13 -10.31 -12.01
CA GLY A 20 -2.51 -9.82 -12.03
C GLY A 20 -2.67 -8.48 -11.31
N SER A 21 -3.53 -7.61 -11.84
CA SER A 21 -3.67 -6.22 -11.38
C SER A 21 -5.06 -5.88 -10.84
N VAL A 22 -6.09 -6.62 -11.24
CA VAL A 22 -7.48 -6.39 -10.85
C VAL A 22 -8.17 -7.73 -10.65
N ILE A 23 -9.02 -7.80 -9.62
CA ILE A 23 -10.01 -8.86 -9.44
C ILE A 23 -11.38 -8.20 -9.39
N ASN A 24 -12.35 -8.76 -10.11
CA ASN A 24 -13.71 -8.26 -10.13
C ASN A 24 -14.68 -9.43 -9.97
N ASN A 25 -15.58 -9.30 -8.99
CA ASN A 25 -16.63 -10.27 -8.74
C ASN A 25 -17.96 -9.72 -9.28
N LYS A 26 -18.10 -9.77 -10.61
CA LYS A 26 -19.08 -9.05 -11.43
C LYS A 26 -20.49 -8.90 -10.82
N SER A 27 -21.13 -10.00 -10.42
CA SER A 27 -22.53 -9.95 -9.94
C SER A 27 -22.96 -11.13 -9.05
N ALA A 28 -22.04 -12.03 -8.69
CA ALA A 28 -22.32 -13.15 -7.79
C ALA A 28 -21.73 -12.87 -6.40
N PRO A 29 -22.33 -13.32 -5.29
CA PRO A 29 -21.65 -13.30 -4.00
C PRO A 29 -20.39 -14.17 -4.06
N LEU A 30 -19.40 -13.87 -3.22
CA LEU A 30 -18.29 -14.80 -3.01
C LEU A 30 -18.86 -16.12 -2.45
N PRO A 31 -18.30 -17.27 -2.85
CA PRO A 31 -18.68 -18.55 -2.25
C PRO A 31 -18.59 -18.51 -0.72
N VAL A 32 -19.56 -19.16 -0.06
CA VAL A 32 -19.62 -19.26 1.40
C VAL A 32 -18.55 -20.24 1.90
N GLY A 33 -17.73 -19.79 2.84
CA GLY A 33 -16.62 -20.55 3.42
C GLY A 33 -15.58 -19.61 4.04
N LYS A 34 -15.08 -19.94 5.23
CA LYS A 34 -14.07 -19.12 5.91
C LYS A 34 -12.76 -19.14 5.12
N GLU A 35 -12.41 -20.30 4.58
CA GLU A 35 -11.27 -20.56 3.71
C GLU A 35 -11.28 -19.71 2.45
N VAL A 36 -12.45 -19.45 1.86
CA VAL A 36 -12.57 -18.61 0.66
C VAL A 36 -12.17 -17.17 0.98
N ARG A 37 -12.70 -16.63 2.08
CA ARG A 37 -12.37 -15.27 2.53
C ARG A 37 -10.89 -15.13 2.87
N GLU A 38 -10.33 -16.06 3.64
CA GLU A 38 -8.91 -16.05 4.03
C GLU A 38 -8.00 -16.10 2.80
N GLU A 39 -8.33 -16.93 1.80
CA GLU A 39 -7.57 -17.04 0.55
C GLU A 39 -7.69 -15.77 -0.31
N VAL A 40 -8.88 -15.18 -0.42
CA VAL A 40 -9.09 -13.89 -1.10
C VAL A 40 -8.29 -12.79 -0.42
N GLU A 41 -8.33 -12.68 0.90
CA GLU A 41 -7.56 -11.67 1.65
C GLU A 41 -6.05 -11.86 1.47
N ARG A 42 -5.56 -13.11 1.50
CA ARG A 42 -4.15 -13.41 1.23
C ARG A 42 -3.75 -12.98 -0.19
N PHE A 43 -4.56 -13.32 -1.18
CA PHE A 43 -4.33 -12.96 -2.57
C PHE A 43 -4.33 -11.44 -2.74
N LEU A 44 -5.37 -10.76 -2.25
CA LEU A 44 -5.50 -9.32 -2.33
C LEU A 44 -4.29 -8.63 -1.72
N ARG A 45 -3.82 -9.03 -0.53
CA ARG A 45 -2.63 -8.43 0.11
C ARG A 45 -1.34 -8.50 -0.72
N ARG A 46 -1.27 -9.34 -1.74
CA ARG A 46 -0.11 -9.53 -2.64
C ARG A 46 -0.37 -9.06 -4.06
N LEU A 47 -1.62 -8.82 -4.45
CA LEU A 47 -1.98 -8.46 -5.83
C LEU A 47 -1.35 -7.13 -6.25
N GLY A 48 -0.80 -7.09 -7.47
CA GLY A 48 -0.14 -5.92 -8.04
C GLY A 48 1.18 -5.56 -7.36
N TYR A 49 1.64 -4.32 -7.53
CA TYR A 49 2.74 -3.76 -6.74
C TYR A 49 2.17 -3.11 -5.47
N ARG A 50 2.88 -3.28 -4.34
CA ARG A 50 2.47 -2.75 -3.03
C ARG A 50 3.68 -2.20 -2.33
N LEU A 51 3.86 -0.89 -2.41
CA LEU A 51 5.03 -0.22 -1.85
C LEU A 51 4.78 0.12 -0.38
N VAL A 52 5.65 -0.38 0.49
CA VAL A 52 5.63 -0.13 1.93
C VAL A 52 6.92 0.59 2.32
N VAL A 53 6.79 1.67 3.09
CA VAL A 53 7.93 2.32 3.75
C VAL A 53 8.29 1.49 4.98
N ARG A 54 9.48 0.88 4.96
CA ARG A 54 10.01 0.11 6.10
C ARG A 54 10.80 0.96 7.07
N GLU A 55 11.44 1.98 6.54
CA GLU A 55 12.24 2.91 7.32
C GLU A 55 12.12 4.30 6.68
N LEU A 56 11.95 5.31 7.52
CA LEU A 56 12.02 6.72 7.17
C LEU A 56 12.85 7.41 8.25
N ARG A 57 13.95 8.04 7.84
CA ARG A 57 14.82 8.85 8.69
C ARG A 57 14.85 10.26 8.13
N HIS A 58 14.67 11.23 9.03
CA HIS A 58 14.74 12.65 8.72
C HIS A 58 15.16 13.42 9.99
N PRO A 59 15.74 14.62 9.83
CA PRO A 59 15.90 15.56 10.94
C PRO A 59 14.55 15.90 11.59
N GLY A 60 14.51 15.97 12.92
CA GLY A 60 13.29 16.38 13.65
C GLY A 60 12.99 17.89 13.54
N GLN A 61 13.98 18.68 13.12
CA GLN A 61 13.90 20.11 12.89
C GLN A 61 14.74 20.45 11.65
N ALA A 62 14.40 21.54 10.97
CA ALA A 62 15.18 22.07 9.85
C ALA A 62 15.14 23.59 9.88
N LYS A 63 16.23 24.23 9.45
CA LYS A 63 16.26 25.68 9.32
C LYS A 63 15.58 26.14 8.03
N LEU A 64 15.08 27.38 8.05
CA LEU A 64 14.50 27.98 6.85
C LEU A 64 15.55 28.05 5.74
N GLY A 65 15.16 27.68 4.51
CA GLY A 65 16.04 27.65 3.35
C GLY A 65 16.98 26.44 3.29
N GLU A 66 17.04 25.61 4.33
CA GLU A 66 17.84 24.39 4.33
C GLU A 66 17.14 23.24 3.59
N LYS A 67 17.93 22.35 2.98
CA LYS A 67 17.41 21.11 2.40
C LYS A 67 17.13 20.10 3.51
N LEU A 68 15.86 19.72 3.68
CA LEU A 68 15.48 18.60 4.54
C LEU A 68 15.81 17.26 3.85
N ALA A 69 16.85 16.58 4.32
CA ALA A 69 17.23 15.26 3.80
C ALA A 69 16.31 14.16 4.35
N LEU A 70 15.68 13.40 3.44
CA LEU A 70 14.85 12.23 3.77
C LEU A 70 15.57 10.96 3.29
N SER A 71 15.84 10.03 4.20
CA SER A 71 16.38 8.71 3.87
C SER A 71 15.30 7.66 4.09
N MET A 72 14.99 6.88 3.06
CA MET A 72 13.90 5.92 3.11
C MET A 72 14.32 4.55 2.59
N LYS A 73 13.79 3.49 3.22
CA LYS A 73 13.81 2.13 2.66
C LYS A 73 12.39 1.73 2.28
N TRP A 74 12.24 1.40 1.00
CA TRP A 74 10.98 0.94 0.42
C TRP A 74 11.07 -0.54 0.11
N GLN A 75 9.96 -1.25 0.33
CA GLN A 75 9.80 -2.63 -0.08
C GLN A 75 8.56 -2.76 -0.94
N ASN A 76 8.68 -3.38 -2.10
CA ASN A 76 7.54 -3.90 -2.83
C ASN A 76 7.16 -5.26 -2.23
N VAL A 77 6.02 -5.33 -1.53
CA VAL A 77 5.47 -6.58 -0.96
C VAL A 77 4.39 -7.20 -1.85
N GLY A 78 4.14 -6.60 -3.01
CA GLY A 78 3.25 -7.11 -4.03
C GLY A 78 3.94 -8.12 -4.96
N SER A 79 3.17 -8.79 -5.81
CA SER A 79 3.69 -9.76 -6.77
C SER A 79 4.17 -9.14 -8.07
N ALA A 80 3.78 -7.90 -8.38
CA ALA A 80 4.14 -7.24 -9.65
C ALA A 80 5.18 -6.13 -9.45
N PRO A 81 6.03 -5.84 -10.45
CA PRO A 81 6.90 -4.66 -10.44
C PRO A 81 6.09 -3.35 -10.62
N CYS A 82 6.73 -2.22 -10.31
CA CYS A 82 6.15 -0.90 -10.52
C CYS A 82 6.25 -0.51 -12.00
N TYR A 83 5.15 -0.63 -12.75
CA TYR A 83 5.14 -0.42 -14.20
C TYR A 83 5.12 1.04 -14.65
N LYS A 84 4.80 1.98 -13.74
CA LYS A 84 4.70 3.41 -14.07
C LYS A 84 5.69 4.23 -13.24
N PRO A 85 6.21 5.34 -13.77
CA PRO A 85 7.08 6.25 -13.04
C PRO A 85 6.26 7.12 -12.08
N TYR A 86 5.71 6.52 -11.03
CA TYR A 86 4.99 7.26 -10.00
C TYR A 86 5.90 8.28 -9.32
N ARG A 87 5.38 9.49 -9.11
CA ARG A 87 6.11 10.54 -8.39
C ARG A 87 5.86 10.39 -6.90
N LEU A 88 6.93 10.31 -6.13
CA LEU A 88 6.88 10.40 -4.68
C LEU A 88 6.74 11.87 -4.27
N ALA A 89 5.74 12.16 -3.45
CA ALA A 89 5.48 13.50 -2.92
C ALA A 89 5.46 13.45 -1.40
N TYR A 90 5.90 14.54 -0.78
CA TYR A 90 5.94 14.70 0.67
C TYR A 90 5.09 15.90 1.07
N ARG A 91 4.46 15.81 2.24
CA ARG A 91 3.70 16.91 2.83
C ARG A 91 4.11 17.04 4.29
N LEU A 92 4.47 18.25 4.70
CA LEU A 92 4.62 18.56 6.12
C LEU A 92 3.23 18.57 6.76
N GLY A 93 3.06 17.73 7.77
CA GLY A 93 1.86 17.70 8.59
C GLY A 93 2.09 18.44 9.89
N ILE A 94 1.03 19.04 10.42
CA ILE A 94 0.99 19.53 11.80
C ILE A 94 0.95 18.32 12.74
N GLU A 95 1.62 18.41 13.88
CA GLU A 95 1.53 17.38 14.91
C GLU A 95 0.09 17.25 15.44
N GLY A 96 -0.37 16.01 15.68
CA GLY A 96 -1.72 15.77 16.19
C GLY A 96 -2.81 15.63 15.14
N ARG A 97 -2.50 15.14 13.93
CA ARG A 97 -3.52 14.74 12.94
C ARG A 97 -4.55 13.82 13.60
N GLY A 98 -5.82 14.24 13.59
CA GLY A 98 -6.92 13.46 14.13
C GLY A 98 -7.19 12.19 13.31
N ASN A 99 -7.89 11.24 13.91
CA ASN A 99 -8.37 10.03 13.23
C ASN A 99 -9.37 10.34 12.10
N ASP A 100 -9.98 11.51 12.11
CA ASP A 100 -10.84 12.07 11.06
C ASP A 100 -10.05 12.61 9.85
N GLY A 101 -8.72 12.66 9.95
CA GLY A 101 -7.83 13.12 8.91
C GLY A 101 -7.56 14.63 8.92
N TRP A 102 -8.20 15.39 9.80
CA TRP A 102 -8.00 16.82 9.97
C TRP A 102 -6.81 17.13 10.89
N TYR A 103 -6.24 18.31 10.74
CA TYR A 103 -5.19 18.82 11.62
C TYR A 103 -5.78 19.88 12.54
N PRO A 104 -5.48 19.86 13.84
CA PRO A 104 -5.81 20.99 14.70
C PRO A 104 -5.12 22.25 14.19
N LEU A 105 -5.74 23.41 14.41
CA LEU A 105 -5.08 24.70 14.20
C LEU A 105 -3.79 24.72 15.04
N SER A 106 -2.65 24.94 14.39
CA SER A 106 -1.35 25.01 15.06
C SER A 106 -0.55 26.23 14.64
N THR A 107 0.37 26.64 15.49
CA THR A 107 1.26 27.77 15.26
C THR A 107 2.63 27.29 14.76
N LEU A 108 2.98 27.62 13.53
CA LEU A 108 4.35 27.50 13.04
C LEU A 108 5.19 28.63 13.66
N ARG A 109 6.20 28.27 14.46
CA ARG A 109 7.20 29.24 14.94
C ARG A 109 8.43 29.17 14.03
N LEU A 110 8.74 30.28 13.37
CA LEU A 110 10.03 30.46 12.72
C LEU A 110 11.06 30.76 13.82
N VAL A 111 12.10 29.93 13.89
CA VAL A 111 13.24 30.13 14.79
C VAL A 111 14.44 30.45 13.91
N GLU A 112 15.06 31.61 14.12
CA GLU A 112 16.25 32.08 13.39
C GLU A 112 17.51 31.27 13.74
#